data_AF-A0A958G8R8-F1
#
_entry.id   AF-A0A958G8R8-F1
#
_cell.length_a   1.000
_cell.length_b   1.000
_cell.length_c   1.000
_cell.angle_alpha   90.00
_cell.angle_beta   90.00
_cell.angle_gamma   90.00
#
_symmetry.space_group_name_H-M   'P 1'
#
loop_
_entity.id
_entity.type
_entity.pdbx_description
1 polymer ?
#
loop_
_entity_poly.entity_id
_entity_poly.type
_entity_poly.pdbx_seq_one_letter_code
_entity_poly.pdbx_strand_id
1 'polypeptide(L)'
;LKRQEVYIANILKCRPPNNRNPEPAEVDTCLPYLQRQIEMIQPKILIALGKVAAQTLLGSEAGMAGLRNRLWQYRNIPLIVTFHPAYLLR
;
A
#
# COMPACT_ATOMS: atom_id res chain seq x y z
N LEU A 1 0.39 14.07 13.08
CA LEU A 1 1.22 14.17 11.86
C LEU A 1 0.57 15.16 10.91
N LYS A 2 1.33 16.15 10.42
CA LYS A 2 0.87 17.05 9.37
C LYS A 2 1.07 16.39 8.01
N ARG A 3 0.22 16.70 7.02
CA ARG A 3 0.27 16.08 5.68
C ARG A 3 1.62 16.29 4.98
N GLN A 4 2.25 17.44 5.19
CA GLN A 4 3.55 17.79 4.60
C GLN A 4 4.75 17.05 5.23
N GLU A 5 4.55 16.38 6.37
CA GLU A 5 5.61 15.63 7.07
C GLU A 5 5.66 14.16 6.62
N VAL A 6 4.75 13.76 5.73
CA VAL A 6 4.62 12.38 5.27
C VAL A 6 4.60 12.32 3.75
N TYR A 7 5.02 11.18 3.21
CA TYR A 7 4.88 10.88 1.80
C TYR A 7 3.70 9.93 1.58
N ILE A 8 2.83 10.26 0.60
CA ILE A 8 1.64 9.48 0.28
C ILE A 8 1.73 9.06 -1.18
N ALA A 9 1.58 7.76 -1.42
CA ALA A 9 1.58 7.18 -2.76
C ALA A 9 0.57 6.03 -2.85
N ASN A 10 0.17 5.71 -4.09
CA ASN A 10 -0.70 4.58 -4.41
C ASN A 10 0.09 3.47 -5.13
N ILE A 11 -0.46 2.26 -5.13
CA ILE A 11 0.06 1.13 -5.91
C ILE A 11 0.09 1.48 -7.40
N LEU A 12 -1.06 1.87 -7.96
CA LEU A 12 -1.14 2.39 -9.32
C LEU A 12 -0.89 3.90 -9.36
N LYS A 13 -0.31 4.36 -10.48
CA LYS A 13 -0.12 5.79 -10.76
C LYS A 13 -1.18 6.38 -11.69
N CYS A 14 -2.02 5.52 -12.26
CA CYS A 14 -3.15 5.88 -13.11
C CYS A 14 -4.44 5.35 -12.48
N ARG A 15 -5.55 6.09 -12.64
CA ARG A 15 -6.85 5.70 -12.12
C ARG A 15 -7.49 4.64 -13.03
N PRO A 16 -7.86 3.46 -12.52
CA PRO A 16 -8.59 2.46 -13.31
C PRO A 16 -9.97 2.97 -13.77
N PRO A 17 -10.48 2.48 -14.91
CA PRO A 17 -11.84 2.77 -15.35
C PRO A 17 -12.87 2.46 -14.26
N ASN A 18 -13.83 3.37 -14.05
CA ASN A 18 -14.86 3.25 -13.01
C ASN A 18 -14.33 3.03 -11.58
N ASN A 19 -13.05 3.37 -11.32
CA ASN A 19 -12.40 3.16 -10.03
C ASN A 19 -12.46 1.70 -9.55
N ARG A 20 -12.43 0.74 -10.51
CA ARG A 20 -12.33 -0.68 -10.20
C ARG A 20 -11.03 -1.00 -9.45
N ASN A 21 -10.96 -2.21 -8.88
CA ASN A 21 -9.70 -2.70 -8.35
C ASN A 21 -8.66 -2.86 -9.48
N PRO A 22 -7.36 -2.65 -9.16
CA PRO A 22 -6.27 -2.95 -10.08
C PRO A 22 -6.27 -4.42 -10.51
N GLU A 23 -5.94 -4.65 -11.77
CA GLU A 23 -5.59 -5.98 -12.28
C GLU A 23 -4.14 -6.32 -11.92
N PRO A 24 -3.78 -7.62 -11.80
CA PRO A 24 -2.42 -8.02 -11.46
C PRO A 24 -1.36 -7.42 -12.41
N ALA A 25 -1.61 -7.45 -13.72
CA ALA A 25 -0.69 -6.89 -14.72
C ALA A 25 -0.48 -5.37 -14.56
N GLU A 26 -1.52 -4.62 -14.16
CA GLU A 26 -1.42 -3.18 -13.88
C GLU A 26 -0.55 -2.93 -12.64
N VAL A 27 -0.72 -3.76 -11.60
CA VAL A 27 0.11 -3.71 -10.38
C VAL A 27 1.56 -4.01 -10.72
N ASP A 28 1.84 -5.10 -11.44
CA ASP A 28 3.20 -5.51 -11.80
C ASP A 28 3.92 -4.44 -12.64
N THR A 29 3.19 -3.78 -13.53
CA THR A 29 3.72 -2.68 -14.35
C THR A 29 4.02 -1.44 -13.50
N CYS A 30 3.17 -1.10 -12.53
CA CYS A 30 3.31 0.12 -11.73
C CYS A 30 4.20 -0.05 -10.48
N LEU A 31 4.34 -1.26 -9.94
CA LEU A 31 5.02 -1.52 -8.68
C LEU A 31 6.49 -1.07 -8.68
N PRO A 32 7.28 -1.19 -9.77
CA PRO A 32 8.66 -0.68 -9.81
C PRO A 32 8.77 0.82 -9.48
N TYR A 33 7.79 1.64 -9.86
CA TYR A 33 7.79 3.06 -9.50
C TYR A 33 7.65 3.27 -7.99
N LEU A 34 6.74 2.53 -7.34
CA LEU A 34 6.58 2.61 -5.90
C LEU A 34 7.82 2.08 -5.17
N GLN A 35 8.42 0.99 -5.65
CA GLN A 35 9.67 0.48 -5.10
C GLN A 35 10.77 1.52 -5.16
N ARG A 36 10.94 2.19 -6.31
CA ARG A 36 11.91 3.26 -6.46
C ARG A 36 11.63 4.46 -5.55
N GLN A 37 10.36 4.83 -5.37
CA GLN A 37 9.96 5.86 -4.40
C GLN A 37 10.36 5.49 -2.97
N ILE A 38 10.09 4.25 -2.55
CA ILE A 38 10.45 3.75 -1.22
C ILE A 38 11.98 3.76 -1.03
N GLU A 39 12.74 3.32 -2.03
CA GLU A 39 14.21 3.34 -2.00
C GLU A 39 14.79 4.74 -1.85
N MET A 40 14.22 5.73 -2.54
CA MET A 40 14.70 7.12 -2.45
C MET A 40 14.33 7.80 -1.14
N ILE A 41 13.16 7.47 -0.58
CA ILE A 41 12.66 8.10 0.64
C ILE A 41 13.26 7.46 1.90
N GLN A 42 13.60 6.17 1.83
CA GLN A 42 14.08 5.37 2.96
C GLN A 42 13.22 5.56 4.23
N PRO A 43 11.90 5.29 4.16
CA PRO A 43 11.01 5.60 5.26
C PRO A 43 11.32 4.71 6.47
N LYS A 44 11.17 5.29 7.67
CA LYS A 44 11.29 4.55 8.94
C LYS A 44 10.15 3.56 9.16
N ILE A 45 9.00 3.80 8.54
CA ILE A 45 7.80 2.96 8.63
C ILE A 45 6.94 3.14 7.37
N LEU A 46 6.30 2.06 6.93
CA LEU A 46 5.30 2.05 5.88
C LEU A 46 3.92 1.75 6.45
N ILE A 47 2.89 2.41 5.92
CA ILE A 47 1.49 2.16 6.28
C ILE A 47 0.72 1.78 5.02
N ALA A 48 0.28 0.53 4.93
CA ALA A 48 -0.57 0.04 3.85
C ALA A 48 -2.05 0.28 4.18
N LEU A 49 -2.70 1.09 3.34
CA LEU A 49 -4.11 1.45 3.49
C LEU A 49 -4.99 0.60 2.57
N GLY A 50 -5.69 -0.38 3.15
CA GLY A 50 -6.61 -1.26 2.45
C GLY A 50 -6.00 -2.53 1.88
N LYS A 51 -6.88 -3.41 1.39
CA LYS A 51 -6.55 -4.78 0.96
C LYS A 51 -5.50 -4.79 -0.16
N VAL A 52 -5.72 -4.04 -1.23
CA VAL A 52 -4.82 -4.02 -2.40
C VAL A 52 -3.40 -3.64 -1.99
N ALA A 53 -3.22 -2.54 -1.27
CA ALA A 53 -1.89 -2.11 -0.83
C ALA A 53 -1.20 -3.15 0.07
N ALA A 54 -1.95 -3.75 1.00
CA ALA A 54 -1.41 -4.75 1.92
C ALA A 54 -0.98 -6.03 1.19
N GLN A 55 -1.85 -6.56 0.32
CA GLN A 55 -1.58 -7.79 -0.43
C GLN A 55 -0.41 -7.62 -1.40
N THR A 56 -0.35 -6.49 -2.12
CA THR A 56 0.76 -6.18 -3.03
C THR A 56 2.10 -6.08 -2.29
N LEU A 57 2.15 -5.36 -1.17
CA LEU A 57 3.41 -5.16 -0.45
C LEU A 57 3.86 -6.43 0.31
N LEU A 58 2.92 -7.23 0.81
CA LEU A 58 3.23 -8.44 1.58
C LEU A 58 3.36 -9.70 0.74
N GLY A 59 3.00 -9.66 -0.56
CA GLY A 59 2.92 -10.85 -1.39
C GLY A 59 1.95 -11.89 -0.82
N SER A 60 0.81 -11.44 -0.27
CA SER A 60 -0.15 -12.29 0.45
C SER A 60 -1.54 -12.22 -0.17
N GLU A 61 -2.27 -13.33 -0.15
CA GLU A 61 -3.68 -13.38 -0.53
C GLU A 61 -4.64 -13.24 0.65
N ALA A 62 -4.12 -13.11 1.88
CA ALA A 62 -4.93 -13.04 3.08
C ALA A 62 -5.87 -11.83 3.10
N GLY A 63 -7.01 -11.98 3.78
CA GLY A 63 -7.96 -10.90 4.01
C GLY A 63 -7.49 -9.89 5.06
N MET A 64 -8.15 -8.73 5.12
CA MET A 64 -7.82 -7.64 6.05
C MET A 64 -7.86 -8.04 7.53
N ALA A 65 -8.65 -9.05 7.91
CA ALA A 65 -8.67 -9.55 9.28
C ALA A 65 -7.35 -10.23 9.68
N GLY A 66 -6.73 -10.97 8.74
CA GLY A 66 -5.46 -11.67 8.98
C GLY A 66 -4.22 -10.78 8.82
N LEU A 67 -4.33 -9.71 8.02
CA LEU A 67 -3.21 -8.81 7.74
C LEU A 67 -3.06 -7.65 8.75
N ARG A 68 -4.13 -7.27 9.46
CA ARG A 68 -4.07 -6.20 10.47
C ARG A 68 -3.60 -6.72 11.83
N ASN A 69 -3.34 -5.79 12.76
CA ASN A 69 -2.94 -6.07 14.15
C ASN A 69 -1.63 -6.86 14.29
N ARG A 70 -0.75 -6.74 13.30
CA ARG A 70 0.58 -7.37 13.27
C ARG A 70 1.58 -6.37 12.71
N LEU A 71 2.82 -6.44 13.18
CA LEU A 71 3.93 -5.72 12.58
C LEU A 71 4.54 -6.58 11.50
N TRP A 72 4.47 -6.11 10.26
CA TRP A 72 5.10 -6.75 9.11
C TRP A 72 6.43 -6.09 8.76
N GLN A 73 7.13 -6.68 7.80
CA GLN A 73 8.31 -6.08 7.22
C GLN A 73 8.20 -6.08 5.70
N TYR A 74 8.59 -4.95 5.10
CA TYR A 74 8.77 -4.80 3.67
C TYR A 74 10.21 -4.35 3.42
N ARG A 75 11.06 -5.23 2.86
CA ARG A 75 12.49 -4.93 2.60
C ARG A 75 13.18 -4.31 3.84
N ASN A 76 13.01 -4.95 5.00
CA ASN A 76 13.52 -4.50 6.31
C ASN A 76 12.88 -3.21 6.88
N ILE A 77 11.87 -2.64 6.21
CA ILE A 77 11.11 -1.49 6.70
C ILE A 77 9.88 -2.01 7.45
N PRO A 78 9.64 -1.58 8.70
CA PRO A 78 8.42 -1.91 9.43
C PRO A 78 7.17 -1.50 8.63
N LEU A 79 6.21 -2.41 8.50
CA LEU A 79 4.98 -2.21 7.73
C LEU A 79 3.76 -2.50 8.60
N ILE A 80 2.85 -1.53 8.68
CA ILE A 80 1.55 -1.68 9.35
C ILE A 80 0.45 -1.66 8.30
N VAL A 81 -0.52 -2.55 8.45
CA VAL A 81 -1.72 -2.60 7.62
C VAL A 81 -2.90 -2.02 8.37
N THR A 82 -3.69 -1.17 7.73
CA THR A 82 -4.96 -0.67 8.27
C THR A 82 -6.00 -0.46 7.17
N PHE A 83 -7.21 -0.08 7.54
CA PHE A 83 -8.30 0.18 6.59
C PHE A 83 -7.97 1.36 5.67
N HIS A 84 -8.44 1.27 4.43
CA HIS A 84 -8.44 2.43 3.54
C HIS A 84 -9.47 3.44 4.05
N PRO A 85 -9.19 4.76 4.04
CA PRO A 85 -10.14 5.77 4.54
C PRO A 85 -11.54 5.67 3.94
N ALA A 86 -11.66 5.35 2.65
CA ALA A 86 -12.96 5.16 1.99
C ALA A 86 -13.84 4.05 2.60
N TYR A 87 -13.26 3.08 3.31
CA TYR A 87 -14.01 2.07 4.05
C TYR A 87 -14.73 2.68 5.26
N LEU A 88 -14.17 3.72 5.86
CA LEU A 88 -14.75 4.41 7.02
C LEU A 88 -15.82 5.45 6.65
N LEU A 89 -15.95 5.75 5.35
CA LEU A 89 -16.96 6.67 4.82
C LEU A 89 -18.27 5.95 4.44
N ARG A 90 -18.37 4.66 4.76
CA ARG A 90 -19.52 3.80 4.52
C ARG A 90 -19.93 3.17 5.84
#